data_AF-A0A7S0D6B8-F1
#
_entry.id   AF-A0A7S0D6B8-F1
#
_cell.length_a   1.000
_cell.length_b   1.000
_cell.length_c   1.000
_cell.angle_alpha   90.00
_cell.angle_beta   90.00
_cell.angle_gamma   90.00
#
_symmetry.space_group_name_H-M   'P 1'
#
loop_
_entity.id
_entity.type
_entity.pdbx_description
1 polymer ?
#
loop_
_entity_poly.entity_id
_entity_poly.type
_entity_poly.pdbx_seq_one_letter_code
_entity_poly.pdbx_strand_id
1 'polypeptide(L)'
;MNRKIGRGGKRDHKSIDKLLEARELDGCKEAGDVQMDLALLGSGDAFVGKFTSNIDRIAYALQYANAKTYTPYVSLDAPWCFDFGVRSGRTIDGGDFFC
;
A
#
# COMPACT_ATOMS: atom_id res chain seq x y z
N MET A 1 -1.73 5.60 31.59
CA MET A 1 -0.55 6.33 31.06
C MET A 1 -0.76 6.50 29.55
N ASN A 2 -1.01 7.73 29.11
CA ASN A 2 -1.49 8.07 27.77
C ASN A 2 -0.32 8.00 26.75
N ARG A 3 -0.17 6.91 26.00
CA ARG A 3 0.88 6.77 24.97
C ARG A 3 0.32 7.18 23.61
N LYS A 4 0.70 8.40 23.20
CA LYS A 4 0.44 8.95 21.86
C LYS A 4 0.99 8.01 20.78
N ILE A 5 0.12 7.65 19.84
CA ILE A 5 0.41 6.81 18.67
C ILE A 5 1.29 7.64 17.72
N GLY A 6 2.45 7.12 17.34
CA GLY A 6 3.36 7.73 16.35
C GLY A 6 3.49 6.84 15.12
N ARG A 7 3.53 7.45 13.93
CA ARG A 7 3.62 6.77 12.63
C ARG A 7 4.89 5.91 12.51
N GLY A 8 4.73 4.64 12.06
CA GLY A 8 5.81 3.86 11.46
C GLY A 8 6.42 2.71 12.28
N GLY A 9 5.88 2.35 13.46
CA GLY A 9 6.33 1.18 14.21
C GLY A 9 5.24 0.10 14.32
N LYS A 10 5.59 -1.18 14.08
CA LYS A 10 4.78 -2.35 14.47
C LYS A 10 4.55 -2.34 15.99
N ARG A 11 3.58 -1.59 16.49
CA ARG A 11 3.22 -1.56 17.91
C ARG A 11 1.76 -1.99 18.01
N ASP A 12 1.58 -3.16 18.61
CA ASP A 12 0.32 -3.88 18.78
C ASP A 12 -0.39 -4.25 17.48
N HIS A 13 0.06 -5.34 16.85
CA HIS A 13 -0.75 -6.02 15.86
C HIS A 13 -2.00 -6.59 16.55
N LYS A 14 -3.07 -5.80 16.57
CA LYS A 14 -4.41 -6.25 16.92
C LYS A 14 -5.10 -6.71 15.64
N SER A 15 -5.81 -7.83 15.73
CA SER A 15 -6.67 -8.28 14.62
C SER A 15 -7.73 -7.22 14.35
N ILE A 16 -7.93 -6.90 13.07
CA ILE A 16 -8.97 -5.95 12.61
C ILE A 16 -10.34 -6.43 13.09
N ASP A 17 -10.62 -7.73 12.97
CA ASP A 17 -11.90 -8.32 13.41
C ASP A 17 -12.16 -8.04 14.90
N LYS A 18 -11.14 -8.23 15.75
CA LYS A 18 -11.26 -7.94 17.19
C LYS A 18 -11.52 -6.46 17.47
N LEU A 19 -10.91 -5.56 16.70
CA LEU A 19 -11.12 -4.12 16.85
C LEU A 19 -12.52 -3.70 16.41
N LEU A 20 -13.05 -4.31 15.35
CA LEU A 20 -14.42 -4.10 14.87
C LEU A 20 -15.45 -4.63 15.89
N GLU A 21 -15.25 -5.85 16.39
CA GLU A 21 -16.10 -6.47 17.42
C GLU A 21 -16.14 -5.62 18.70
N ALA A 22 -14.99 -5.13 19.15
CA ALA A 22 -14.87 -4.26 20.32
C ALA A 22 -15.37 -2.83 20.08
N ARG A 23 -15.78 -2.49 18.84
CA ARG A 23 -16.14 -1.13 18.40
C ARG A 23 -15.05 -0.08 18.68
N GLU A 24 -13.80 -0.53 18.69
CA GLU A 24 -12.62 0.35 18.79
C GLU A 24 -12.20 0.90 17.42
N LEU A 25 -12.76 0.34 16.34
CA LEU A 25 -12.50 0.72 14.95
C LEU A 25 -13.82 0.93 14.21
N ASP A 26 -13.94 2.05 13.50
CA ASP A 26 -15.03 2.32 12.58
C ASP A 26 -14.57 2.01 11.14
N GLY A 27 -14.94 0.84 10.64
CA GLY A 27 -14.53 0.39 9.31
C GLY A 27 -14.99 1.32 8.17
N CYS A 28 -16.14 1.97 8.30
CA CYS A 28 -16.64 2.89 7.28
C CYS A 28 -15.80 4.17 7.25
N LYS A 29 -15.48 4.70 8.42
CA LYS A 29 -14.61 5.87 8.53
C LYS A 29 -13.21 5.56 8.01
N GLU A 30 -12.61 4.43 8.41
CA GLU A 30 -11.28 4.03 7.94
C GLU A 30 -11.26 3.80 6.42
N ALA A 31 -12.29 3.18 5.85
CA ALA A 31 -12.41 3.01 4.41
C ALA A 31 -12.52 4.37 3.68
N GLY A 32 -13.29 5.32 4.24
CA GLY A 32 -13.42 6.67 3.69
C GLY A 32 -12.09 7.45 3.72
N ASP A 33 -11.35 7.35 4.82
CA ASP A 33 -10.04 7.98 4.95
C ASP A 33 -9.03 7.39 3.95
N VAL A 34 -8.99 6.05 3.82
CA VAL A 34 -8.15 5.38 2.82
C VAL A 34 -8.55 5.75 1.39
N GLN A 35 -9.85 5.88 1.11
CA GLN A 35 -10.33 6.30 -0.21
C GLN A 35 -9.88 7.72 -0.54
N MET A 36 -9.92 8.64 0.44
CA MET A 36 -9.41 10.00 0.27
C MET A 36 -7.91 10.00 0.02
N ASP A 37 -7.14 9.23 0.79
CA ASP A 37 -5.70 9.09 0.60
C ASP A 37 -5.36 8.54 -0.80
N LEU A 38 -6.09 7.52 -1.27
CA LEU A 38 -5.92 6.96 -2.61
C LEU A 38 -6.26 7.97 -3.71
N ALA A 39 -7.32 8.77 -3.55
CA ALA A 39 -7.68 9.80 -4.51
C ALA A 39 -6.61 10.90 -4.59
N LEU A 40 -6.07 11.33 -3.44
CA LEU A 40 -5.01 12.33 -3.37
C LEU A 40 -3.71 11.79 -3.97
N LEU A 41 -3.25 10.61 -3.54
CA LEU A 41 -2.04 9.99 -4.06
C LEU A 41 -2.16 9.66 -5.56
N GLY A 42 -3.33 9.16 -6.00
CA GLY A 42 -3.62 8.85 -7.39
C GLY A 42 -3.66 10.06 -8.32
N SER A 43 -3.77 11.28 -7.78
CA SER A 43 -3.78 12.52 -8.56
C SER A 43 -2.41 13.15 -8.77
N GLY A 44 -1.35 12.60 -8.16
CA GLY A 44 0.01 13.12 -8.27
C GLY A 44 0.71 12.81 -9.60
N ASP A 45 1.71 13.62 -9.94
CA ASP A 45 2.54 13.47 -11.15
C ASP A 45 3.76 12.55 -10.96
N ALA A 46 4.02 12.12 -9.72
CA ALA A 46 5.08 11.20 -9.33
C ALA A 46 4.65 10.38 -8.10
N PHE A 47 5.25 9.22 -7.92
CA PHE A 47 4.96 8.34 -6.77
C PHE A 47 6.20 8.08 -5.91
N VAL A 48 6.07 8.24 -4.59
CA VAL A 48 7.10 7.83 -3.63
C VAL A 48 6.45 6.99 -2.55
N GLY A 49 6.89 5.75 -2.38
CA GLY A 49 6.24 4.81 -1.46
C GLY A 49 6.97 3.49 -1.32
N LYS A 50 6.20 2.46 -1.01
CA LYS A 50 6.65 1.09 -0.71
C LYS A 50 5.77 0.10 -1.44
N PHE A 51 6.29 -0.61 -2.44
CA PHE A 51 5.47 -1.54 -3.21
C PHE A 51 5.17 -2.88 -2.52
N THR A 52 5.72 -3.10 -1.32
CA THR A 52 5.17 -4.11 -0.40
C THR A 52 3.80 -3.72 0.19
N SER A 53 3.39 -2.45 0.10
CA SER A 53 2.08 -1.95 0.55
C SER A 53 1.04 -2.07 -0.57
N ASN A 54 -0.11 -2.69 -0.26
CA ASN A 54 -1.22 -2.77 -1.22
C ASN A 54 -1.82 -1.39 -1.54
N ILE A 55 -1.85 -0.48 -0.55
CA ILE A 55 -2.41 0.86 -0.72
C ILE A 55 -1.56 1.67 -1.69
N ASP A 56 -0.24 1.64 -1.51
CA ASP A 56 0.74 2.27 -2.39
C ASP A 56 0.61 1.73 -3.82
N ARG A 57 0.34 0.42 -3.94
CA ARG A 57 0.15 -0.18 -5.24
C ARG A 57 -1.12 0.29 -5.95
N ILE A 58 -2.24 0.36 -5.23
CA ILE A 58 -3.49 0.91 -5.77
C ILE A 58 -3.32 2.38 -6.16
N ALA A 59 -2.65 3.18 -5.33
CA ALA A 59 -2.39 4.59 -5.61
C ALA A 59 -1.58 4.79 -6.91
N TYR A 60 -0.51 4.01 -7.10
CA TYR A 60 0.28 4.08 -8.34
C TYR A 60 -0.51 3.61 -9.57
N ALA A 61 -1.34 2.56 -9.44
CA ALA A 61 -2.22 2.13 -10.51
C ALA A 61 -3.26 3.21 -10.88
N LEU A 62 -3.77 3.96 -9.90
CA LEU A 62 -4.65 5.10 -10.14
C LEU A 62 -3.92 6.25 -10.87
N GLN A 63 -2.67 6.56 -10.51
CA GLN A 63 -1.86 7.53 -11.26
C GLN A 63 -1.72 7.13 -12.73
N TYR A 64 -1.39 5.85 -12.99
CA TYR A 64 -1.33 5.33 -14.36
C TYR A 64 -2.66 5.50 -15.10
N ALA A 65 -3.79 5.19 -14.46
CA ALA A 65 -5.11 5.32 -15.06
C ALA A 65 -5.45 6.78 -15.41
N ASN A 66 -5.08 7.73 -14.54
CA ASN A 66 -5.33 9.15 -14.72
C ASN A 66 -4.43 9.76 -15.81
N ALA A 67 -3.12 9.48 -15.75
CA ALA A 67 -2.14 10.01 -16.70
C ALA A 67 -2.14 9.28 -18.05
N LYS A 68 -2.74 8.08 -18.11
CA LYS A 68 -2.70 7.14 -19.25
C LYS A 68 -1.28 6.75 -19.67
N THR A 69 -0.34 6.81 -18.73
CA THR A 69 1.08 6.49 -18.93
C THR A 69 1.73 6.12 -17.60
N TYR A 70 2.89 5.46 -17.67
CA TYR A 70 3.69 5.17 -16.49
C TYR A 70 4.19 6.46 -15.87
N THR A 71 3.85 6.64 -14.59
CA THR A 71 4.24 7.82 -13.82
C THR A 71 5.61 7.56 -13.18
N PRO A 72 6.53 8.53 -13.12
CA PRO A 72 7.81 8.35 -12.44
C PRO A 72 7.60 7.92 -10.99
N TYR A 73 8.34 6.90 -10.52
CA TYR A 73 8.24 6.45 -9.14
C TYR A 73 9.60 6.18 -8.49
N VAL A 74 9.61 6.29 -7.15
CA VAL A 74 10.66 5.79 -6.27
C VAL A 74 10.01 4.89 -5.22
N SER A 75 10.39 3.61 -5.23
CA SER A 75 9.97 2.66 -4.19
C SER A 75 11.12 2.41 -3.21
N LEU A 76 10.81 2.38 -1.92
CA LEU A 76 11.79 2.29 -0.84
C LEU A 76 12.13 0.85 -0.43
N ASP A 77 11.48 -0.16 -1.01
CA ASP A 77 11.63 -1.56 -0.58
C ASP A 77 11.64 -2.60 -1.71
N ALA A 78 10.76 -2.47 -2.70
CA ALA A 78 10.62 -3.43 -3.79
C ALA A 78 10.27 -2.74 -5.12
N PRO A 79 10.66 -3.30 -6.28
CA PRO A 79 10.21 -2.79 -7.58
C PRO A 79 8.69 -2.95 -7.74
N TRP A 80 8.10 -2.22 -8.70
CA TRP A 80 6.67 -2.33 -9.00
C TRP A 80 6.30 -3.77 -9.38
N CYS A 81 5.20 -4.26 -8.79
CA CYS A 81 4.64 -5.56 -9.06
C CYS A 81 3.13 -5.58 -8.78
N PHE A 82 2.34 -6.18 -9.68
CA PHE A 82 0.89 -6.32 -9.49
C PHE A 82 0.51 -7.25 -8.33
N ASP A 83 1.25 -8.35 -8.11
CA ASP A 83 0.88 -9.39 -7.14
C ASP A 83 1.98 -9.75 -6.12
N PHE A 84 2.52 -8.73 -5.43
CA PHE A 84 3.68 -8.84 -4.53
C PHE A 84 3.66 -10.07 -3.59
N GLY A 85 4.71 -10.88 -3.68
CA GLY A 85 4.93 -12.10 -2.93
C GLY A 85 4.53 -13.37 -3.68
N VAL A 86 4.04 -13.29 -4.92
CA VAL A 86 3.64 -14.43 -5.74
C VAL A 86 4.78 -14.84 -6.68
N ARG A 87 4.93 -16.15 -6.91
CA ARG A 87 5.93 -16.63 -7.87
C ARG A 87 5.41 -16.40 -9.28
N SER A 88 5.94 -15.39 -9.94
CA SER A 88 5.48 -14.94 -11.26
C SER A 88 6.39 -15.38 -12.41
N GLY A 89 7.56 -15.94 -12.14
CA GLY A 89 8.41 -16.48 -13.19
C GLY A 89 9.79 -16.94 -12.73
N ARG A 90 10.76 -16.83 -13.63
CA ARG A 90 12.19 -17.03 -13.35
C ARG A 90 13.01 -15.81 -13.74
N THR A 91 14.06 -15.54 -12.99
CA THR A 91 15.07 -14.52 -13.30
C THR A 91 16.04 -15.02 -14.38
N ILE A 92 16.84 -14.11 -14.96
CA ILE A 92 17.79 -14.43 -16.05
C ILE A 92 18.86 -15.43 -15.61
N ASP A 93 19.24 -15.42 -14.33
CA ASP A 93 20.17 -16.35 -13.70
C ASP A 93 19.52 -17.69 -13.28
N GLY A 94 18.23 -17.89 -13.61
CA GLY A 94 17.52 -19.14 -13.35
C GLY A 94 16.91 -19.26 -11.94
N GLY A 95 17.01 -18.21 -11.12
CA GLY A 95 16.30 -18.10 -9.85
C GLY A 95 14.79 -17.91 -10.03
N ASP A 96 14.05 -17.99 -8.93
CA ASP A 96 12.62 -17.69 -8.94
C ASP A 96 12.40 -16.17 -8.94
N PHE A 97 11.57 -15.69 -9.87
CA PHE A 97 11.12 -14.32 -9.89
C PHE A 97 9.80 -14.22 -9.12
N PHE A 98 9.82 -13.40 -8.08
CA PHE A 98 8.63 -13.05 -7.32
C PHE A 98 8.17 -11.68 -7.74
N CYS A 99 6.99 -11.68 -8.33
CA CYS A 99 6.08 -10.58 -8.32
C CYS A 99 4.92 -11.18 -7.54
#